data_AF-A0A4V3WSK4-F1
#
_entry.id   AF-A0A4V3WSK4-F1
#
_cell.length_a   1.000
_cell.length_b   1.000
_cell.length_c   1.000
_cell.angle_alpha   90.00
_cell.angle_beta   90.00
_cell.angle_gamma   90.00
#
_symmetry.space_group_name_H-M   'P 1'
#
loop_
_entity.id
_entity.type
_entity.pdbx_description
1 polymer ?
#
loop_
_entity_poly.entity_id
_entity_poly.type
_entity_poly.pdbx_seq_one_letter_code
_entity_poly.pdbx_strand_id
1 'polypeptide(L)'
;MIAHRVSESSSAGASADASASASASESTDSSAGTAVRLRRRGVRRWAVPTLEVGSGMALAVVGLIAVGWSPALVGVLYLAAVTPALVRIDLTVHRLPNVLVLPGYAAAGVSVVLTWVADGGLPAAALIAGAAWFGFLLLLNLAGGMGMGDVKLGGVLGLVLGAISVDAALLGPMLAFLSGGIAAIVLLVVRRRRGTRMPFGPYLLLGFWAAVLLSSSPL
;
A
#
# COMPACT_ATOMS: atom_id res chain seq x y z
N MET A 1 -10.31 -22.11 87.41
CA MET A 1 -9.50 -23.07 86.64
C MET A 1 -10.30 -23.46 85.41
N ILE A 2 -9.81 -23.02 84.24
CA ILE A 2 -9.98 -23.61 82.90
C ILE A 2 -11.38 -23.57 82.24
N ALA A 3 -11.39 -22.91 81.09
CA ALA A 3 -12.43 -22.81 80.09
C ALA A 3 -12.63 -24.12 79.29
N HIS A 4 -13.78 -24.29 78.64
CA HIS A 4 -13.74 -24.57 77.19
C HIS A 4 -15.05 -24.24 76.47
N ARG A 5 -14.89 -23.44 75.41
CA ARG A 5 -15.85 -23.10 74.36
C ARG A 5 -15.82 -24.16 73.26
N VAL A 6 -16.99 -24.34 72.63
CA VAL A 6 -17.26 -24.40 71.18
C VAL A 6 -16.66 -25.55 70.36
N SER A 7 -17.54 -26.28 69.67
CA SER A 7 -17.29 -26.78 68.32
C SER A 7 -18.53 -26.61 67.45
N GLU A 8 -18.58 -25.54 66.66
CA GLU A 8 -19.39 -25.45 65.45
C GLU A 8 -18.52 -24.81 64.37
N SER A 9 -18.02 -25.61 63.44
CA SER A 9 -17.51 -25.13 62.15
C SER A 9 -17.43 -26.30 61.16
N SER A 10 -18.48 -26.55 60.38
CA SER A 10 -18.35 -27.32 59.13
C SER A 10 -19.57 -27.11 58.22
N SER A 11 -19.58 -26.01 57.48
CA SER A 11 -20.48 -25.86 56.31
C SER A 11 -20.08 -24.74 55.33
N ALA A 12 -19.16 -23.84 55.70
CA ALA A 12 -18.80 -22.68 54.88
C ALA A 12 -17.77 -22.94 53.75
N GLY A 13 -17.18 -24.14 53.65
CA GLY A 13 -16.06 -24.41 52.71
C GLY A 13 -16.47 -24.77 51.27
N ALA A 14 -17.63 -25.39 51.06
CA ALA A 14 -17.96 -26.00 49.76
C ALA A 14 -18.46 -25.00 48.69
N SER A 15 -19.00 -23.84 49.08
CA SER A 15 -19.55 -22.85 48.15
C SER A 15 -18.51 -21.89 47.55
N ALA A 16 -17.32 -21.80 48.16
CA ALA A 16 -16.24 -20.92 47.69
C ALA A 16 -15.44 -21.55 46.53
N ASP A 17 -15.23 -22.87 46.54
CA ASP A 17 -14.45 -23.56 45.51
C ASP A 17 -15.21 -23.68 44.17
N ALA A 18 -16.55 -23.77 44.21
CA ALA A 18 -17.38 -23.82 43.00
C ALA A 18 -17.37 -22.49 42.22
N SER A 19 -17.38 -21.35 42.92
CA SER A 19 -17.34 -20.02 42.28
C SER A 19 -15.95 -19.66 41.72
N ALA A 20 -14.89 -20.17 42.35
CA ALA A 20 -13.52 -20.04 41.83
C ALA A 20 -13.29 -20.87 40.54
N SER A 21 -13.85 -22.08 40.44
CA SER A 21 -13.73 -22.92 39.24
C SER A 21 -14.53 -22.40 38.05
N ALA A 22 -15.70 -21.78 38.28
CA ALA A 22 -16.52 -21.18 37.23
C ALA A 22 -15.85 -19.95 36.60
N SER A 23 -15.27 -19.06 37.43
CA SER A 23 -14.58 -17.85 36.94
C SER A 23 -13.29 -18.14 36.15
N ALA A 24 -12.61 -19.25 36.44
CA ALA A 24 -11.45 -19.71 35.67
C ALA A 24 -11.83 -20.18 34.24
N SER A 25 -13.02 -20.78 34.07
CA SER A 25 -13.52 -21.25 32.77
C SER A 25 -14.03 -20.13 31.86
N GLU A 26 -14.61 -19.05 32.42
CA GLU A 26 -15.09 -17.90 31.64
C GLU A 26 -13.96 -17.03 31.05
N SER A 27 -12.83 -16.94 31.77
CA SER A 27 -11.68 -16.12 31.33
C SER A 27 -10.93 -16.71 30.13
N THR A 28 -10.93 -18.04 29.98
CA THR A 28 -10.26 -18.75 28.89
C THR A 28 -11.07 -18.73 27.58
N ASP A 29 -12.40 -18.78 27.66
CA ASP A 29 -13.28 -18.76 26.48
C ASP A 29 -13.40 -17.35 25.84
N SER A 30 -13.40 -16.30 26.66
CA SER A 30 -13.39 -14.90 26.20
C SER A 30 -12.09 -14.52 25.46
N SER A 31 -10.97 -15.06 25.93
CA SER A 31 -9.64 -14.85 25.34
C SER A 31 -9.49 -15.52 23.98
N ALA A 32 -9.99 -16.75 23.85
CA ALA A 32 -10.01 -17.50 22.60
C ALA A 32 -10.93 -16.83 21.55
N GLY A 33 -12.13 -16.39 21.97
CA GLY A 33 -13.07 -15.67 21.10
C GLY A 33 -12.56 -14.32 20.60
N THR A 34 -11.75 -13.63 21.41
CA THR A 34 -11.12 -12.35 21.03
C THR A 34 -9.97 -12.56 20.04
N ALA A 35 -9.12 -13.55 20.27
CA ALA A 35 -8.03 -13.91 19.35
C ALA A 35 -8.55 -14.35 17.97
N VAL A 36 -9.62 -15.16 17.93
CA VAL A 36 -10.26 -15.60 16.68
C VAL A 36 -10.92 -14.43 15.93
N ARG A 37 -11.53 -13.47 16.64
CA ARG A 37 -12.11 -12.26 16.02
C ARG A 37 -11.07 -11.31 15.45
N LEU A 38 -9.94 -11.12 16.15
CA LEU A 38 -8.82 -10.31 15.64
C LEU A 38 -8.18 -10.97 14.40
N ARG A 39 -8.06 -12.30 14.38
CA ARG A 39 -7.55 -13.06 13.23
C ARG A 39 -8.50 -12.99 12.03
N ARG A 40 -9.82 -13.07 12.24
CA ARG A 40 -10.83 -12.92 11.17
C ARG A 40 -10.91 -11.49 10.60
N ARG A 41 -10.65 -10.44 11.41
CA ARG A 41 -10.56 -9.04 10.93
C ARG A 41 -9.37 -8.81 9.99
N GLY A 42 -8.25 -9.52 10.18
CA GLY A 42 -7.08 -9.45 9.29
C GLY A 42 -7.33 -10.03 7.89
N VAL A 43 -8.07 -11.16 7.81
CA VAL A 43 -8.28 -11.89 6.54
C VAL A 43 -9.30 -11.22 5.62
N ARG A 44 -10.36 -10.58 6.16
CA ARG A 44 -11.35 -9.85 5.35
C ARG A 44 -10.82 -8.58 4.67
N ARG A 45 -9.68 -8.02 5.11
CA ARG A 45 -9.07 -6.82 4.51
C ARG A 45 -8.48 -7.06 3.11
N TRP A 46 -8.17 -8.32 2.79
CA TRP A 46 -7.54 -8.75 1.53
C TRP A 46 -8.54 -9.40 0.56
N ALA A 47 -9.83 -9.45 0.90
CA ALA A 47 -10.84 -9.80 -0.08
C ALA A 47 -10.81 -8.73 -1.18
N VAL A 48 -10.30 -9.10 -2.35
CA VAL A 48 -10.31 -8.26 -3.55
C VAL A 48 -11.78 -8.02 -3.92
N PRO A 49 -12.32 -6.81 -3.72
CA PRO A 49 -13.63 -6.45 -4.23
C PRO A 49 -13.64 -6.69 -5.73
N THR A 50 -14.71 -7.21 -6.30
CA THR A 50 -14.89 -7.37 -7.76
C THR A 50 -14.62 -6.07 -8.54
N LEU A 51 -14.82 -4.92 -7.89
CA LEU A 51 -14.50 -3.59 -8.40
C LEU A 51 -12.99 -3.35 -8.61
N GLU A 52 -12.12 -3.97 -7.81
CA GLU A 52 -10.65 -3.89 -8.02
C GLU A 52 -10.23 -4.64 -9.27
N VAL A 53 -10.85 -5.80 -9.53
CA VAL A 53 -10.56 -6.58 -10.75
C VAL A 53 -10.99 -5.80 -12.00
N GLY A 54 -12.19 -5.22 -11.98
CA GLY A 54 -12.69 -4.44 -13.11
C GLY A 54 -11.84 -3.20 -13.41
N SER A 55 -11.46 -2.43 -12.37
CA SER A 55 -10.60 -1.26 -12.54
C SER A 55 -9.17 -1.62 -12.95
N GLY A 56 -8.61 -2.72 -12.41
CA GLY A 56 -7.31 -3.23 -12.84
C GLY A 56 -7.30 -3.68 -14.30
N MET A 57 -8.37 -4.35 -14.74
CA MET A 57 -8.56 -4.74 -16.14
C MET A 57 -8.66 -3.50 -17.05
N ALA A 58 -9.43 -2.49 -16.65
CA ALA A 58 -9.57 -1.25 -17.40
C ALA A 58 -8.21 -0.54 -17.55
N LEU A 59 -7.43 -0.44 -16.48
CA LEU A 59 -6.07 0.12 -16.53
C LEU A 59 -5.12 -0.72 -17.39
N ALA A 60 -5.28 -2.05 -17.39
CA ALA A 60 -4.48 -2.93 -18.24
C ALA A 60 -4.78 -2.69 -19.72
N VAL A 61 -6.06 -2.52 -20.08
CA VAL A 61 -6.49 -2.16 -21.44
C VAL A 61 -5.95 -0.79 -21.82
N VAL A 62 -6.08 0.21 -20.94
CA VAL A 62 -5.54 1.56 -21.16
C VAL A 62 -4.02 1.51 -21.37
N GLY A 63 -3.30 0.79 -20.52
CA GLY A 63 -1.85 0.62 -20.62
C GLY A 63 -1.44 -0.07 -21.92
N LEU A 64 -2.16 -1.11 -22.34
CA LEU A 64 -1.92 -1.79 -23.61
C LEU A 64 -2.14 -0.86 -24.81
N ILE A 65 -3.21 -0.07 -24.80
CA ILE A 65 -3.51 0.87 -25.89
C ILE A 65 -2.46 1.98 -25.97
N ALA A 66 -2.07 2.54 -24.82
CA ALA A 66 -1.12 3.64 -24.76
C ALA A 66 0.31 3.20 -25.11
N VAL A 67 0.77 2.09 -24.53
CA VAL A 67 2.17 1.65 -24.63
C VAL A 67 2.41 0.70 -25.80
N GLY A 68 1.34 0.11 -26.34
CA GLY A 68 1.40 -0.88 -27.40
C GLY A 68 2.10 -2.18 -26.97
N TRP A 69 2.44 -3.00 -27.97
CA TRP A 69 3.22 -4.22 -27.76
C TRP A 69 4.70 -3.87 -27.61
N SER A 70 5.11 -3.53 -26.39
CA SER A 70 6.50 -3.23 -26.07
C SER A 70 6.97 -3.93 -24.78
N PRO A 71 8.29 -4.09 -24.58
CA PRO A 71 8.86 -4.63 -23.34
C PRO A 71 8.40 -3.96 -22.04
N ALA A 72 8.12 -2.65 -22.09
CA ALA A 72 7.66 -1.87 -20.95
C ALA A 72 6.27 -2.30 -20.45
N LEU A 73 5.50 -3.00 -21.28
CA LEU A 73 4.14 -3.44 -20.97
C LEU A 73 4.09 -4.38 -19.75
N VAL A 74 5.13 -5.17 -19.48
CA VAL A 74 5.16 -6.08 -18.31
C VAL A 74 5.01 -5.29 -17.00
N GLY A 75 5.79 -4.23 -16.82
CA GLY A 75 5.70 -3.34 -15.68
C GLY A 75 4.35 -2.60 -15.61
N VAL A 76 3.85 -2.15 -16.76
CA VAL A 76 2.56 -1.44 -16.86
C VAL A 76 1.39 -2.35 -16.46
N LEU A 77 1.35 -3.59 -16.93
CA LEU A 77 0.30 -4.55 -16.60
C LEU A 77 0.34 -4.96 -15.12
N TYR A 78 1.54 -5.13 -14.55
CA TYR A 78 1.67 -5.34 -13.11
C TYR A 78 1.09 -4.15 -12.34
N LEU A 79 1.49 -2.92 -12.71
CA LEU A 79 1.00 -1.70 -12.07
C LEU A 79 -0.51 -1.54 -12.26
N ALA A 80 -1.08 -1.92 -13.41
CA ALA A 80 -2.53 -1.93 -13.63
C ALA A 80 -3.24 -2.84 -12.63
N ALA A 81 -2.73 -4.06 -12.43
CA ALA A 81 -3.31 -5.03 -11.52
C ALA A 81 -3.25 -4.56 -10.05
N VAL A 82 -2.15 -3.93 -9.63
CA VAL A 82 -1.98 -3.53 -8.21
C VAL A 82 -2.51 -2.13 -7.89
N THR A 83 -2.68 -1.24 -8.88
CA THR A 83 -3.11 0.16 -8.68
C THR A 83 -4.39 0.26 -7.84
N PRO A 84 -5.49 -0.45 -8.16
CA PRO A 84 -6.74 -0.34 -7.38
C PRO A 84 -6.56 -0.73 -5.90
N ALA A 85 -5.83 -1.82 -5.66
CA ALA A 85 -5.54 -2.30 -4.31
C ALA A 85 -4.65 -1.30 -3.55
N LEU A 86 -3.61 -0.77 -4.19
CA LEU A 86 -2.72 0.24 -3.59
C LEU A 86 -3.47 1.52 -3.23
N VAL A 87 -4.33 2.03 -4.12
CA VAL A 87 -5.15 3.23 -3.87
C VAL A 87 -6.09 3.00 -2.68
N ARG A 88 -6.81 1.86 -2.64
CA ARG A 88 -7.70 1.57 -1.51
C ARG A 88 -6.93 1.45 -0.19
N ILE A 89 -5.81 0.72 -0.19
CA ILE A 89 -5.02 0.49 1.02
C ILE A 89 -4.41 1.79 1.52
N ASP A 90 -3.92 2.65 0.62
CA ASP A 90 -3.33 3.93 1.02
C ASP A 90 -4.39 4.89 1.57
N LEU A 91 -5.57 4.99 0.94
CA LEU A 91 -6.66 5.82 1.46
C LEU A 91 -7.20 5.36 2.83
N THR A 92 -7.12 4.05 3.13
CA THR A 92 -7.66 3.48 4.37
C THR A 92 -6.63 3.41 5.50
N VAL A 93 -5.38 3.09 5.19
CA VAL A 93 -4.33 2.79 6.18
C VAL A 93 -3.18 3.80 6.14
N HIS A 94 -3.11 4.68 5.13
CA HIS A 94 -2.05 5.68 4.95
C HIS A 94 -0.65 5.05 4.98
N ARG A 95 -0.55 3.82 4.45
CA ARG A 95 0.67 3.02 4.36
C ARG A 95 0.56 2.09 3.17
N LEU A 96 1.57 2.11 2.29
CA LEU A 96 1.68 1.11 1.22
C LEU A 96 2.33 -0.20 1.71
N PRO A 97 1.72 -1.36 1.41
CA PRO A 97 2.25 -2.65 1.79
C PRO A 97 3.42 -3.05 0.87
N ASN A 98 4.58 -3.34 1.47
CA ASN A 98 5.75 -3.82 0.74
C ASN A 98 5.45 -5.09 -0.09
N VAL A 99 4.47 -5.90 0.31
CA VAL A 99 4.05 -7.12 -0.40
C VAL A 99 3.56 -6.84 -1.82
N LEU A 100 2.99 -5.65 -2.08
CA LEU A 100 2.56 -5.23 -3.42
C LEU A 100 3.61 -4.39 -4.15
N VAL A 101 4.49 -3.69 -3.43
CA VAL A 101 5.50 -2.82 -4.04
C VAL A 101 6.75 -3.59 -4.46
N LEU A 102 7.23 -4.53 -3.64
CA LEU A 102 8.45 -5.30 -3.92
C LEU A 102 8.38 -6.14 -5.20
N PRO A 103 7.29 -6.90 -5.48
CA PRO A 103 7.19 -7.61 -6.75
C PRO A 103 7.10 -6.64 -7.95
N GLY A 104 6.74 -5.37 -7.72
CA GLY A 104 6.80 -4.32 -8.73
C GLY A 104 8.21 -4.04 -9.22
N TYR A 105 9.24 -4.15 -8.37
CA TYR A 105 10.63 -4.06 -8.81
C TYR A 105 11.03 -5.22 -9.71
N ALA A 106 10.50 -6.43 -9.47
CA ALA A 106 10.73 -7.57 -10.35
C ALA A 106 10.07 -7.34 -11.71
N ALA A 107 8.81 -6.90 -11.74
CA ALA A 107 8.11 -6.58 -13.00
C ALA A 107 8.78 -5.45 -13.77
N ALA A 108 9.19 -4.37 -13.08
CA ALA A 108 9.94 -3.28 -13.67
C ALA A 108 11.33 -3.72 -14.17
N GLY A 109 12.02 -4.56 -13.41
CA GLY A 109 13.30 -5.15 -13.81
C GLY A 109 13.18 -5.99 -15.07
N VAL A 110 12.12 -6.81 -15.17
CA VAL A 110 11.82 -7.57 -16.40
C VAL A 110 11.59 -6.62 -17.57
N SER A 111 10.78 -5.57 -17.42
CA SER A 111 10.61 -4.56 -18.47
C SER A 111 11.93 -3.94 -18.91
N VAL A 112 12.76 -3.51 -17.96
CA VAL A 112 14.07 -2.89 -18.24
C VAL A 112 15.01 -3.86 -18.97
N VAL A 113 15.09 -5.11 -18.54
CA VAL A 113 15.93 -6.13 -19.19
C VAL A 113 15.42 -6.44 -20.60
N LEU A 114 14.10 -6.59 -20.78
CA LEU A 114 13.53 -6.83 -22.09
C LEU A 114 13.73 -5.65 -23.04
N THR A 115 13.62 -4.41 -22.56
CA THR A 115 13.96 -3.20 -23.35
C THR A 115 15.43 -3.22 -23.75
N TRP A 116 16.33 -3.51 -22.81
CA TRP A 116 17.76 -3.62 -23.10
C TRP A 116 18.08 -4.68 -24.16
N VAL A 117 17.46 -5.86 -24.06
CA VAL A 117 17.64 -6.95 -25.03
C VAL A 117 17.06 -6.59 -26.39
N ALA A 118 15.92 -5.90 -26.44
CA ALA A 118 15.27 -5.51 -27.69
C ALA A 118 16.02 -4.40 -28.44
N ASP A 119 16.47 -3.37 -27.73
CA ASP A 119 17.08 -2.18 -28.34
C ASP A 119 18.61 -2.27 -28.43
N GLY A 120 19.24 -3.18 -27.67
CA GLY A 120 20.70 -3.37 -27.60
C GLY A 120 21.46 -2.24 -26.87
N GLY A 121 20.81 -1.11 -26.59
CA GLY A 121 21.37 0.03 -25.86
C GLY A 121 21.18 -0.08 -24.34
N LEU A 122 22.12 0.45 -23.57
CA LEU A 122 21.99 0.51 -22.10
C LEU A 122 20.67 1.19 -21.71
N PRO A 123 19.86 0.60 -20.80
CA PRO A 123 18.57 1.16 -20.40
C PRO A 123 18.74 2.31 -19.40
N ALA A 124 19.59 3.27 -19.74
CA ALA A 124 20.01 4.36 -18.86
C ALA A 124 18.82 5.23 -18.45
N ALA A 125 17.88 5.51 -19.36
CA ALA A 125 16.68 6.29 -19.08
C ALA A 125 15.86 5.68 -17.93
N ALA A 126 15.58 4.38 -18.00
CA ALA A 126 14.85 3.66 -16.96
C ALA A 126 15.58 3.68 -15.62
N LEU A 127 16.88 3.34 -15.62
CA LEU A 127 17.67 3.29 -14.39
C LEU A 127 17.82 4.66 -13.73
N ILE A 128 18.08 5.71 -14.52
CA ILE A 128 18.18 7.08 -14.05
C ILE A 128 16.82 7.56 -13.52
N ALA A 129 15.73 7.32 -14.24
CA ALA A 129 14.39 7.71 -13.81
C ALA A 129 13.99 7.02 -12.49
N GLY A 130 14.21 5.71 -12.39
CA GLY A 130 13.97 4.94 -11.17
C GLY A 130 14.78 5.44 -9.98
N ALA A 131 16.08 5.67 -10.18
CA ALA A 131 16.95 6.20 -9.14
C ALA A 131 16.60 7.64 -8.75
N ALA A 132 16.26 8.50 -9.72
CA ALA A 132 15.92 9.90 -9.50
C ALA A 132 14.60 10.02 -8.73
N TRP A 133 13.55 9.29 -9.11
CA TRP A 133 12.28 9.29 -8.36
C TRP A 133 12.48 8.74 -6.95
N PHE A 134 13.14 7.59 -6.80
CA PHE A 134 13.40 7.00 -5.49
C PHE A 134 14.19 7.97 -4.61
N GLY A 135 15.29 8.52 -5.12
CA GLY A 135 16.14 9.46 -4.40
C GLY A 135 15.42 10.73 -4.01
N PHE A 136 14.66 11.32 -4.94
CA PHE A 136 13.88 12.53 -4.68
C PHE A 136 12.83 12.30 -3.58
N LEU A 137 12.04 11.23 -3.68
CA LEU A 137 11.05 10.90 -2.65
C LEU A 137 11.71 10.51 -1.32
N LEU A 138 12.88 9.87 -1.36
CA LEU A 138 13.66 9.55 -0.16
C LEU A 138 14.07 10.83 0.58
N LEU A 139 14.54 11.85 -0.14
CA LEU A 139 14.85 13.16 0.46
C LEU A 139 13.63 13.78 1.14
N LEU A 140 12.45 13.71 0.50
CA LEU A 140 11.19 14.17 1.10
C LEU A 140 10.78 13.35 2.32
N ASN A 141 11.01 12.03 2.29
CA ASN A 141 10.77 11.16 3.44
C ASN A 141 11.67 11.52 4.62
N LEU A 142 12.96 11.79 4.39
CA LEU A 142 13.91 12.23 5.41
C LEU A 142 13.54 13.59 6.00
N ALA A 143 12.97 14.49 5.20
CA ALA A 143 12.40 15.76 5.66
C ALA A 143 11.06 15.60 6.41
N GLY A 144 10.56 14.37 6.60
CA GLY A 144 9.30 14.07 7.28
C GLY A 144 8.04 14.26 6.44
N GLY A 145 8.18 14.57 5.15
CA GLY A 145 7.07 14.91 4.26
C GLY A 145 6.27 13.72 3.73
N MET A 146 6.84 12.52 3.69
CA MET A 146 6.22 11.36 3.03
C MET A 146 6.56 10.02 3.70
N GLY A 147 5.83 8.94 3.42
CA GLY A 147 6.12 7.60 3.91
C GLY A 147 7.11 6.81 3.02
N MET A 148 7.90 5.91 3.62
CA MET A 148 8.84 5.04 2.89
C MET A 148 8.16 4.13 1.84
N GLY A 149 6.87 3.83 2.01
CA GLY A 149 6.10 3.07 1.02
C GLY A 149 5.98 3.80 -0.32
N ASP A 150 5.74 5.11 -0.26
CA ASP A 150 5.63 5.98 -1.44
C ASP A 150 6.99 6.10 -2.15
N VAL A 151 8.08 6.19 -1.38
CA VAL A 151 9.46 6.25 -1.90
C VAL A 151 9.77 5.04 -2.77
N LYS A 152 9.47 3.83 -2.25
CA LYS A 152 9.66 2.58 -2.98
C LYS A 152 8.75 2.48 -4.20
N LEU A 153 7.50 2.88 -4.06
CA LEU A 153 6.58 2.92 -5.19
C LEU A 153 7.14 3.84 -6.29
N GLY A 154 7.61 5.03 -5.93
CA GLY A 154 8.18 5.95 -6.90
C GLY A 154 9.39 5.41 -7.65
N GLY A 155 10.24 4.62 -6.99
CA GLY A 155 11.33 3.90 -7.67
C GLY A 155 10.80 2.94 -8.75
N VAL A 156 9.77 2.14 -8.43
CA VAL A 156 9.12 1.25 -9.41
C VAL A 156 8.51 2.04 -10.56
N LEU A 157 7.75 3.10 -10.25
CA LEU A 157 7.09 3.94 -11.26
C LEU A 157 8.11 4.61 -12.19
N GLY A 158 9.22 5.12 -11.65
CA GLY A 158 10.30 5.70 -12.44
C GLY A 158 10.99 4.70 -13.36
N LEU A 159 11.26 3.48 -12.89
CA LEU A 159 11.81 2.40 -13.73
C LEU A 159 10.90 2.08 -14.91
N VAL A 160 9.60 1.92 -14.65
CA VAL A 160 8.63 1.59 -15.70
C VAL A 160 8.45 2.75 -16.68
N LEU A 161 8.27 3.99 -16.20
CA LEU A 161 8.11 5.15 -17.08
C LEU A 161 9.35 5.40 -17.92
N GLY A 162 10.56 5.30 -17.36
CA GLY A 162 11.79 5.48 -18.11
C GLY A 162 12.08 4.34 -19.09
N ALA A 163 11.46 3.17 -18.92
CA ALA A 163 11.46 2.10 -19.91
C ALA A 163 10.43 2.33 -21.04
N ILE A 164 9.43 3.19 -20.83
CA ILE A 164 8.48 3.64 -21.86
C ILE A 164 9.12 4.77 -22.67
N SER A 165 9.45 5.90 -22.02
CA SER A 165 10.10 7.04 -22.65
C SER A 165 10.65 8.03 -21.61
N VAL A 166 11.59 8.87 -22.02
CA VAL A 166 12.13 9.95 -21.17
C VAL A 166 11.04 10.97 -20.82
N ASP A 167 10.17 11.29 -21.77
CA ASP A 167 9.07 12.23 -21.57
C ASP A 167 8.08 11.71 -20.52
N ALA A 168 7.74 10.43 -20.56
CA ALA A 168 6.89 9.79 -19.55
C ALA A 168 7.52 9.88 -18.15
N ALA A 169 8.83 9.63 -18.06
CA ALA A 169 9.59 9.68 -16.80
C ALA A 169 9.65 11.09 -16.19
N LEU A 170 9.61 12.14 -17.01
CA LEU A 170 9.59 13.54 -16.59
C LEU A 170 8.17 14.04 -16.28
N LEU A 171 7.17 13.62 -17.05
CA LEU A 171 5.77 14.01 -16.83
C LEU A 171 5.18 13.36 -15.58
N GLY A 172 5.51 12.09 -15.31
CA GLY A 172 4.94 11.34 -14.19
C GLY A 172 5.09 12.02 -12.82
N PRO A 173 6.31 12.44 -12.38
CA PRO A 173 6.45 13.11 -11.09
C PRO A 173 5.81 14.49 -11.14
N MET A 174 5.91 15.23 -12.25
CA MET A 174 5.28 16.56 -12.36
C MET A 174 3.77 16.48 -12.15
N LEU A 175 3.09 15.52 -12.80
CA LEU A 175 1.65 15.31 -12.67
C LEU A 175 1.27 14.77 -11.29
N ALA A 176 2.10 13.91 -10.69
CA ALA A 176 1.88 13.43 -9.33
C ALA A 176 1.97 14.55 -8.29
N PHE A 177 3.01 15.38 -8.37
CA PHE A 177 3.21 16.50 -7.44
C PHE A 177 2.23 17.63 -7.68
N LEU A 178 1.85 17.90 -8.92
CA LEU A 178 0.82 18.90 -9.23
C LEU A 178 -0.53 18.48 -8.65
N SER A 179 -0.97 17.25 -8.91
CA SER A 179 -2.24 16.74 -8.39
C SER A 179 -2.24 16.61 -6.85
N GLY A 180 -1.15 16.11 -6.26
CA GLY A 180 -0.98 16.03 -4.82
C GLY A 180 -0.93 17.41 -4.16
N GLY A 181 -0.27 18.38 -4.79
CA GLY A 181 -0.18 19.77 -4.33
C GLY A 181 -1.53 20.48 -4.35
N ILE A 182 -2.29 20.36 -5.44
CA ILE A 182 -3.67 20.88 -5.53
C ILE A 182 -4.53 20.29 -4.42
N ALA A 183 -4.47 18.97 -4.23
CA ALA A 183 -5.26 18.32 -3.19
C ALA A 183 -4.82 18.75 -1.78
N ALA A 184 -3.53 18.95 -1.53
CA ALA A 184 -3.02 19.46 -0.27
C ALA A 184 -3.50 20.89 0.01
N ILE A 185 -3.54 21.77 -1.01
CA ILE A 185 -4.08 23.13 -0.90
C ILE A 185 -5.58 23.10 -0.58
N VAL A 186 -6.37 22.30 -1.31
CA VAL A 186 -7.81 22.13 -1.06
C VAL A 186 -8.04 21.66 0.37
N LEU A 187 -7.24 20.69 0.85
CA LEU A 187 -7.35 20.18 2.21
C LEU A 187 -7.00 21.24 3.27
N LEU A 188 -5.99 22.07 3.01
CA LEU A 188 -5.62 23.19 3.88
C LEU A 188 -6.74 24.22 4.00
N VAL A 189 -7.37 24.56 2.87
CA VAL A 189 -8.49 25.52 2.81
C VAL A 189 -9.72 24.97 3.53
N VAL A 190 -10.07 23.70 3.29
CA VAL A 190 -11.31 23.10 3.81
C VAL A 190 -11.19 22.66 5.27
N ARG A 191 -10.08 22.01 5.66
CA ARG A 191 -10.02 21.27 6.94
C ARG A 191 -9.35 22.01 8.09
N ARG A 192 -8.69 23.16 7.89
CA ARG A 192 -8.03 23.99 8.94
C ARG A 192 -7.25 23.22 10.02
N ARG A 193 -6.90 21.95 9.82
CA ARG A 193 -6.18 21.10 10.78
C ARG A 193 -4.80 20.81 10.23
N ARG A 194 -3.80 21.42 10.86
CA ARG A 194 -2.39 21.13 10.62
C ARG A 194 -2.08 19.71 11.12
N GLY A 195 -1.35 18.92 10.32
CA GLY A 195 -0.74 17.66 10.79
C GLY A 195 -1.42 16.33 10.41
N THR A 196 -2.43 16.31 9.53
CA THR A 196 -2.94 15.03 9.01
C THR A 196 -2.00 14.54 7.91
N ARG A 197 -1.40 13.36 8.09
CA ARG A 197 -0.56 12.71 7.06
C ARG A 197 -1.44 12.43 5.84
N MET A 198 -1.08 13.00 4.69
CA MET A 198 -1.82 12.81 3.44
C MET A 198 -1.33 11.53 2.73
N PRO A 199 -2.23 10.66 2.27
CA PRO A 199 -1.86 9.49 1.47
C PRO A 199 -1.40 9.97 0.08
N PHE A 200 -0.11 9.85 -0.21
CA PHE A 200 0.48 10.37 -1.45
C PHE A 200 0.49 9.33 -2.59
N GLY A 201 0.35 8.05 -2.26
CA GLY A 201 0.34 6.95 -3.21
C GLY A 201 -0.66 7.11 -4.37
N PRO A 202 -1.94 7.49 -4.13
CA PRO A 202 -2.91 7.73 -5.18
C PRO A 202 -2.47 8.81 -6.18
N TYR A 203 -1.80 9.86 -5.73
CA TYR A 203 -1.32 10.94 -6.60
C TYR A 203 -0.10 10.49 -7.41
N LEU A 204 0.80 9.67 -6.83
CA LEU A 204 1.89 9.04 -7.58
C LEU A 204 1.35 8.13 -8.70
N LEU A 205 0.36 7.30 -8.40
CA LEU A 205 -0.27 6.42 -9.39
C LEU A 205 -1.04 7.22 -10.45
N LEU A 206 -1.73 8.29 -10.05
CA LEU A 206 -2.41 9.19 -11.00
C LEU A 206 -1.42 9.87 -11.94
N GLY A 207 -0.30 10.37 -11.41
CA GLY A 207 0.77 10.94 -12.23
C GLY A 207 1.38 9.91 -13.20
N PHE A 208 1.59 8.68 -12.75
CA PHE A 208 2.03 7.57 -13.60
C PHE A 208 1.08 7.33 -14.77
N TRP A 209 -0.21 7.08 -14.50
CA TRP A 209 -1.19 6.77 -15.55
C TRP A 209 -1.41 7.94 -16.51
N ALA A 210 -1.41 9.18 -15.98
CA ALA A 210 -1.51 10.36 -16.83
C ALA A 210 -0.27 10.53 -17.73
N ALA A 211 0.94 10.28 -17.22
CA ALA A 211 2.15 10.34 -18.02
C ALA A 211 2.20 9.24 -19.10
N VAL A 212 1.74 8.03 -18.78
CA VAL A 212 1.59 6.95 -19.78
C VAL A 212 0.70 7.43 -20.92
N LEU A 213 -0.48 7.99 -20.62
CA LEU A 213 -1.43 8.47 -21.61
C LEU A 213 -0.93 9.67 -22.43
N LEU A 214 -0.22 10.61 -21.81
CA LEU A 214 0.25 11.82 -22.48
C LEU A 214 1.50 11.59 -23.33
N SER A 215 2.35 10.64 -22.92
CA SER A 215 3.56 10.30 -23.67
C SER A 215 3.29 9.34 -24.83
N SER A 216 2.21 8.56 -24.74
CA SER A 216 1.68 7.82 -25.89
C SER A 216 0.96 8.81 -26.82
N SER A 217 1.70 9.42 -27.74
CA SER A 217 1.14 10.27 -28.79
C SER A 217 -0.01 9.54 -29.49
N PRO A 218 -1.20 10.17 -29.64
CA PRO A 218 -2.29 9.56 -30.38
C PRO A 218 -1.90 9.40 -31.86
N LEU A 219 -2.30 8.25 -32.41
CA LEU A 219 -2.23 7.88 -33.83
C LEU A 219 -2.60 9.04 -34.78
#